data_AF-A0A7C3XFX7-F1
#
_entry.id   AF-A0A7C3XFX7-F1
#
_cell.length_a   1.000
_cell.length_b   1.000
_cell.length_c   1.000
_cell.angle_alpha   90.00
_cell.angle_beta   90.00
_cell.angle_gamma   90.00
#
_symmetry.space_group_name_H-M   'P 1'
#
loop_
_entity.id
_entity.type
_entity.pdbx_description
1 polymer ?
#
loop_
_entity_poly.entity_id
_entity_poly.type
_entity_poly.pdbx_seq_one_letter_code
_entity_poly.pdbx_strand_id
1 'polypeptide(L)' 'MSLIVIKIGGSVITEKDKAPLFNRILMEKIADEISKIGDKLLLVHGAGSFGHPIAKKY' A
#
# COMPACT_ATOMS: atom_id res chain seq x y z
N MET A 1 -10.87 21.12 -9.16
CA MET A 1 -10.62 20.20 -8.03
C MET A 1 -11.40 18.94 -8.28
N SER A 2 -10.71 17.86 -8.64
CA SER A 2 -11.31 16.52 -8.73
C SER A 2 -10.98 15.72 -7.47
N LEU A 3 -11.67 14.60 -7.26
CA LEU A 3 -11.29 13.60 -6.27
C LEU A 3 -10.56 12.48 -7.00
N ILE A 4 -9.33 12.21 -6.57
CA ILE A 4 -8.52 11.09 -7.05
C ILE A 4 -8.60 9.98 -6.02
N VAL A 5 -8.83 8.75 -6.47
CA VAL A 5 -8.81 7.56 -5.62
C VAL A 5 -7.66 6.66 -6.06
N ILE A 6 -6.70 6.42 -5.17
CA ILE A 6 -5.56 5.54 -5.42
C ILE A 6 -5.67 4.33 -4.50
N LYS A 7 -5.62 3.12 -5.08
CA LYS A 7 -5.46 1.88 -4.33
C LYS A 7 -4.07 1.30 -4.52
N ILE A 8 -3.28 1.22 -3.46
CA ILE A 8 -1.98 0.57 -3.47
C ILE A 8 -2.17 -0.90 -3.10
N GLY A 9 -1.81 -1.82 -4.00
CA GLY A 9 -1.92 -3.25 -3.75
C GLY A 9 -1.02 -3.71 -2.60
N GLY A 10 -1.49 -4.68 -1.80
CA GLY A 10 -0.69 -5.25 -0.70
C GLY A 10 0.63 -5.87 -1.17
N SER A 11 0.70 -6.34 -2.41
CA SER A 11 1.93 -6.85 -3.04
C SER A 11 2.99 -5.78 -3.33
N VAL A 12 2.61 -4.51 -3.34
CA VAL A 12 3.51 -3.36 -3.50
C VAL A 12 4.00 -2.91 -2.12
N ILE A 13 3.11 -2.91 -1.14
CA ILE A 13 3.37 -2.47 0.24
C ILE A 13 4.20 -3.50 1.02
N THR A 14 4.08 -4.77 0.67
CA THR A 14 4.65 -5.88 1.44
C THR A 14 5.35 -6.87 0.54
N GLU A 15 6.35 -7.56 1.09
CA GLU A 15 6.94 -8.72 0.43
C GLU A 15 6.06 -9.96 0.66
N LYS A 16 5.79 -10.68 -0.42
CA LYS A 16 5.11 -11.99 -0.36
C LYS A 16 6.11 -13.06 0.11
N ASP A 17 5.60 -14.09 0.76
CA ASP A 17 6.31 -15.33 1.13
C ASP A 17 7.33 -15.26 2.27
N LYS A 18 7.53 -14.09 2.89
CA LYS A 18 8.28 -13.96 4.17
C LYS A 18 7.36 -13.47 5.29
N ALA A 19 7.82 -13.58 6.53
CA ALA A 19 7.19 -12.95 7.70
C ALA A 19 6.68 -11.53 7.37
N PRO A 20 5.63 -11.01 8.04
CA PRO A 20 5.01 -9.73 7.70
C PRO A 20 6.06 -8.62 7.61
N LEU A 21 6.37 -8.22 6.37
CA LEU A 21 7.48 -7.33 6.06
C LEU A 21 6.99 -6.20 5.16
N PHE A 22 7.22 -4.98 5.62
CA PHE A 22 6.89 -3.75 4.92
C PHE A 22 8.00 -3.39 3.93
N ASN A 23 7.64 -3.15 2.66
CA ASN A 23 8.57 -2.72 1.62
C ASN A 23 8.84 -1.22 1.73
N ARG A 24 9.66 -0.84 2.72
CA ARG A 24 9.94 0.56 3.06
C ARG A 24 10.51 1.37 1.89
N ILE A 25 11.50 0.82 1.19
CA ILE A 25 12.20 1.52 0.11
C ILE A 25 11.24 1.87 -1.03
N LEU A 26 10.35 0.94 -1.41
CA LEU A 26 9.37 1.19 -2.46
C LEU A 26 8.29 2.18 -1.99
N MET A 27 7.84 2.05 -0.74
CA MET A 27 6.79 2.91 -0.20
C MET A 27 7.25 4.35 0.02
N GLU A 28 8.51 4.60 0.38
CA GLU A 28 9.06 5.96 0.45
C GLU A 28 9.02 6.65 -0.92
N LYS A 29 9.37 5.93 -2.00
CA LYS A 29 9.28 6.46 -3.38
C LYS A 29 7.85 6.75 -3.80
N ILE A 30 6.92 5.83 -3.51
CA ILE A 30 5.50 6.00 -3.84
C ILE A 30 4.90 7.18 -3.06
N ALA A 31 5.25 7.32 -1.78
CA ALA A 31 4.80 8.44 -0.96
C ALA A 31 5.30 9.79 -1.50
N ASP A 32 6.55 9.87 -1.96
CA ASP A 32 7.10 11.07 -2.60
C ASP A 32 6.29 11.45 -3.86
N GLU A 33 6.00 10.50 -4.75
CA GLU A 33 5.20 10.76 -5.96
C GLU A 33 3.78 11.19 -5.64
N ILE A 34 3.15 10.56 -4.65
CA ILE A 34 1.79 10.90 -4.23
C ILE A 34 1.73 12.30 -3.61
N SER A 35 2.78 12.72 -2.89
CA SER A 35 2.83 14.03 -2.23
C SER A 35 2.76 15.21 -3.21
N LYS A 36 3.07 14.97 -4.49
CA LYS A 36 3.05 15.96 -5.57
C LYS A 36 1.63 16.21 -6.11
N ILE A 37 0.63 15.42 -5.69
CA ILE A 37 -0.76 15.54 -6.13
C ILE A 37 -1.44 16.71 -5.42
N GLY A 38 -1.90 17.71 -6.18
CA GLY A 38 -2.61 18.89 -5.66
C GLY A 38 -4.14 18.76 -5.56
N ASP A 39 -4.71 17.65 -6.04
CA ASP A 39 -6.16 17.36 -5.96
C ASP A 39 -6.52 16.66 -4.64
N LYS A 40 -7.82 16.59 -4.32
CA LYS A 40 -8.28 15.81 -3.16
C LYS A 40 -7.97 14.33 -3.40
N LEU A 41 -7.39 13.66 -2.41
CA LEU A 41 -6.93 12.29 -2.53
C LEU A 41 -7.61 11.38 -1.49
N LEU A 42 -8.14 10.25 -1.97
CA LEU A 42 -8.53 9.10 -1.15
C LEU A 42 -7.54 7.96 -1.42
N LEU A 43 -6.80 7.58 -0.37
CA LEU A 43 -5.84 6.48 -0.41
C LEU A 43 -6.43 5.22 0.23
N VAL A 44 -6.39 4.13 -0.52
CA VAL A 44 -6.74 2.80 -0.06
C VAL A 44 -5.51 1.92 -0.20
N HIS A 45 -5.36 0.93 0.68
CA HIS A 45 -4.25 0.01 0.60
C HIS A 45 -4.71 -1.44 0.79
N GLY A 46 -3.99 -2.39 0.19
CA GLY A 46 -4.16 -3.81 0.49
C GLY A 46 -3.45 -4.19 1.78
N ALA A 47 -3.92 -5.25 2.44
CA ALA A 47 -3.33 -5.73 3.69
C ALA A 47 -1.99 -6.48 3.49
N GLY A 48 -1.76 -7.06 2.31
CA GLY A 48 -0.51 -7.75 1.99
C GLY A 48 -0.20 -8.91 2.94
N SER A 49 1.09 -9.15 3.21
CA SER A 49 1.55 -10.19 4.15
C SER A 49 1.15 -9.94 5.61
N PHE A 50 0.59 -8.78 5.95
CA PHE A 50 0.01 -8.52 7.27
C PHE A 50 -1.43 -9.04 7.40
N GLY A 51 -2.17 -9.20 6.30
CA GLY A 51 -3.55 -9.68 6.33
C GLY A 51 -3.71 -11.11 5.83
N HIS A 52 -3.13 -11.44 4.67
CA HIS A 52 -3.38 -12.73 4.01
C HIS A 52 -3.02 -13.95 4.87
N PRO A 53 -1.88 -13.97 5.61
CA PRO A 53 -1.55 -15.11 6.47
C PRO A 53 -2.53 -15.28 7.63
N ILE A 54 -3.01 -14.17 8.22
CA ILE A 54 -3.97 -14.20 9.33
C ILE A 54 -5.33 -14.70 8.85
N ALA A 55 -5.83 -14.16 7.74
CA ALA A 55 -7.12 -14.54 7.14
C ALA A 55 -7.13 -15.96 6.53
N LYS A 56 -5.95 -16.54 6.28
CA LYS A 56 -5.84 -17.96 5.89
C LYS A 56 -5.85 -18.88 7.11
N LYS A 57 -5.41 -18.39 8.27
CA LYS A 57 -5.29 -19.15 9.51
C LYS A 57 -6.62 -19.24 10.26
N TYR A 58 -7.45 -18.22 10.19
CA TYR A 58 -8.74 -18.08 10.87
C TYR A 58 -9.83 -17.74 9.87
#